data_AF-A0A239FBH0-F1
#
_entry.id   AF-A0A239FBH0-F1
#
_cell.length_a   1.000
_cell.length_b   1.000
_cell.length_c   1.000
_cell.angle_alpha   90.00
_cell.angle_beta   90.00
_cell.angle_gamma   90.00
#
_symmetry.space_group_name_H-M   'P 1'
#
loop_
_entity.id
_entity.type
_entity.pdbx_description
1 polymer ?
#
loop_
_entity_poly.entity_id
_entity_poly.type
_entity_poly.pdbx_seq_one_letter_code
_entity_poly.pdbx_strand_id
1 'polypeptide(L)' 'MKAMLTGFVAMILLGVGAWYGLNELGFSSADVYSGGNVRLD' A
#
# COMPACT_ATOMS: atom_id res chain seq x y z
N MET A 1 -25.68 4.59 -7.10
CA MET A 1 -24.53 5.51 -6.96
C MET A 1 -23.86 5.47 -5.60
N LYS A 2 -24.60 5.56 -4.48
CA LYS A 2 -24.01 5.56 -3.12
C LYS A 2 -23.11 4.35 -2.82
N ALA A 3 -23.53 3.15 -3.20
CA ALA A 3 -22.74 1.92 -3.06
C ALA A 3 -21.39 1.97 -3.82
N MET A 4 -21.36 2.65 -4.97
CA MET A 4 -20.15 2.80 -5.76
C MET A 4 -19.20 3.80 -5.09
N LEU A 5 -19.75 4.91 -4.57
CA LEU A 5 -18.98 5.91 -3.82
C LEU A 5 -18.37 5.32 -2.55
N THR A 6 -19.12 4.51 -1.80
CA THR A 6 -18.61 3.82 -0.61
C THR A 6 -17.50 2.82 -0.95
N GLY A 7 -17.59 2.14 -2.10
CA GLY A 7 -16.52 1.27 -2.60
C GLY A 7 -15.23 2.05 -2.88
N PHE A 8 -15.32 3.20 -3.54
CA PHE A 8 -14.15 4.05 -3.77
C PHE A 8 -13.53 4.57 -2.47
N VAL A 9 -14.35 5.02 -1.52
CA VAL A 9 -13.85 5.47 -0.21
C VAL A 9 -13.15 4.33 0.53
N ALA A 10 -13.73 3.13 0.53
CA ALA A 10 -13.11 1.95 1.15
C ALA A 10 -11.75 1.61 0.51
N MET A 11 -11.66 1.64 -0.83
CA MET A 11 -10.41 1.39 -1.55
C MET A 11 -9.31 2.41 -1.21
N ILE A 12 -9.67 3.70 -1.12
CA ILE A 12 -8.72 4.76 -0.73
C ILE A 12 -8.21 4.51 0.69
N LEU A 13 -9.10 4.25 1.63
CA LEU A 13 -8.73 4.01 3.03
C LEU A 13 -7.83 2.79 3.19
N LEU A 14 -8.15 1.69 2.50
CA LEU A 14 -7.34 0.48 2.50
C LEU A 14 -5.96 0.72 1.86
N GLY A 15 -5.90 1.45 0.74
CA GLY A 15 -4.64 1.79 0.07
C GLY A 15 -3.71 2.64 0.95
N VAL A 16 -4.24 3.70 1.56
CA VAL A 16 -3.45 4.56 2.47
C VAL A 16 -3.05 3.80 3.72
N GLY A 17 -3.98 3.05 4.33
CA GLY A 17 -3.69 2.24 5.51
C GLY A 17 -2.65 1.16 5.25
N ALA A 18 -2.66 0.53 4.08
CA ALA A 18 -1.63 -0.43 3.67
C ALA A 18 -0.28 0.26 3.44
N TRP A 19 -0.25 1.44 2.84
CA TRP A 19 1.01 2.17 2.60
C TRP A 19 1.72 2.53 3.90
N TYR A 20 1.01 3.03 4.92
CA TYR A 20 1.62 3.29 6.22
C TYR A 20 1.86 2.00 7.02
N GLY A 21 0.86 1.13 7.09
CA GLY A 21 0.87 -0.04 7.96
C GLY A 21 1.84 -1.13 7.52
N LEU A 22 1.86 -1.49 6.24
CA LEU A 22 2.78 -2.53 5.74
C LEU A 22 4.22 -2.03 5.72
N ASN A 23 4.43 -0.73 5.50
CA ASN A 23 5.76 -0.13 5.49
C ASN A 23 6.36 -0.11 6.91
N GLU A 24 5.59 0.33 7.91
CA GLU A 24 5.99 0.29 9.33
C GLU A 24 6.20 -1.14 9.85
N LEU A 25 5.38 -2.09 9.41
CA LEU A 25 5.50 -3.51 9.80
C LEU A 25 6.63 -4.25 9.07
N GLY A 26 7.39 -3.60 8.18
CA GLY A 26 8.47 -4.22 7.41
C GLY A 26 7.99 -5.18 6.32
N PHE A 27 6.72 -5.12 5.94
CA PHE A 27 6.11 -5.89 4.84
C PHE A 27 6.04 -5.12 3.52
N SER A 28 6.66 -3.94 3.45
CA SER A 28 6.84 -3.20 2.20
C SER A 28 7.42 -4.11 1.13
N SER A 29 6.73 -4.27 0.00
CA SER A 29 7.21 -5.11 -1.09
C SER A 29 8.54 -4.63 -1.65
N ALA A 30 8.78 -3.32 -1.59
CA ALA A 30 10.05 -2.72 -1.96
C ALA A 30 11.17 -3.28 -1.09
N ASP A 31 10.98 -3.39 0.23
CA ASP A 31 12.02 -3.85 1.15
C ASP A 31 12.13 -5.38 1.19
N VAL A 32 11.03 -6.10 1.01
CA VAL A 32 11.00 -7.57 1.08
C VAL A 32 11.48 -8.23 -0.22
N TYR A 33 11.15 -7.64 -1.38
CA TYR A 33 11.38 -8.29 -2.68
C TYR A 33 12.41 -7.58 -3.58
N SER A 34 12.86 -6.37 -3.23
CA SER A 34 13.91 -5.70 -4.03
C SER A 34 15.29 -6.14 -3.55
N GLY A 35 16.02 -6.86 -4.42
CA GLY A 35 17.42 -7.23 -4.17
C GLY A 35 18.38 -6.06 -4.43
N GLY A 36 19.63 -6.18 -3.97
CA GLY A 36 20.64 -5.10 -4.01
C GLY A 36 21.03 -4.54 -5.39
N ASN A 37 20.49 -5.09 -6.48
CA ASN A 37 20.62 -4.56 -7.84
C ASN A 37 19.50 -3.57 -8.22
N VAL A 38 18.45 -3.44 -7.42
CA VAL A 38 17.30 -2.55 -7.66
C VAL A 38 17.53 -1.26 -6.87
N ARG A 39 17.82 -0.17 -7.58
CA ARG A 39 17.85 1.17 -6.96
C ARG A 39 16.42 1.62 -6.69
N LEU A 40 16.13 1.84 -5.41
CA LEU A 40 14.81 2.29 -4.94
C LEU A 40 14.79 3.80 -4.64
N ASP A 41 15.93 4.48 -4.80
CA ASP A 41 16.10 5.93 -4.71
C ASP A 41 15.73 6.67 -6.02
#